data_AF-A0A963IBD4-F1
#
_entry.id   AF-A0A963IBD4-F1
#
_cell.length_a   1.000
_cell.length_b   1.000
_cell.length_c   1.000
_cell.angle_alpha   90.00
_cell.angle_beta   90.00
_cell.angle_gamma   90.00
#
_symmetry.space_group_name_H-M   'P 1'
#
loop_
_entity.id
_entity.type
_entity.pdbx_description
1 polymer ?
#
loop_
_entity_poly.entity_id
_entity_poly.type
_entity_poly.pdbx_seq_one_letter_code
_entity_poly.pdbx_strand_id
1 'polypeptide(L)'
;MSELNIINDSVFSFDARGVAKRFRHAAIFGALEALDDGETMRFVNDHDPLPLIGQLQQRYGNQVAVNYVSRDAGQIVIDFTVQLAAQGAAPAATGGSCCSGGGCGG
;
A
#
# COMPACT_ATOMS: atom_id res chain seq x y z
N MET A 1 -9.65 34.51 16.83
CA MET A 1 -9.94 33.59 15.72
C MET A 1 -8.88 32.52 15.76
N SER A 2 -9.17 31.44 16.48
CA SER A 2 -8.32 30.26 16.56
C SER A 2 -8.31 29.59 15.19
N GLU A 3 -7.25 29.83 14.42
CA GLU A 3 -6.97 29.14 13.17
C GLU A 3 -6.65 27.68 13.49
N LEU A 4 -7.67 26.84 13.36
CA LEU A 4 -7.61 25.39 13.50
C LEU A 4 -6.75 24.82 12.36
N ASN A 5 -5.45 24.75 12.61
CA ASN A 5 -4.47 24.20 11.71
C ASN A 5 -4.44 22.65 11.84
N ILE A 6 -5.06 21.97 10.88
CA ILE A 6 -4.59 20.69 10.27
C ILE A 6 -4.58 19.44 11.17
N ILE A 7 -5.73 19.00 11.68
CA ILE A 7 -5.91 17.57 12.04
C ILE A 7 -7.06 16.96 11.25
N ASN A 8 -7.08 17.19 9.94
CA ASN A 8 -7.71 16.22 9.05
C ASN A 8 -6.70 15.11 8.78
N ASP A 9 -6.38 14.36 9.84
CA ASP A 9 -5.86 13.02 9.70
C ASP A 9 -7.06 12.21 9.18
N SER A 10 -7.28 12.24 7.86
CA SER A 10 -8.35 11.50 7.18
C SER A 10 -8.06 10.00 7.32
N VAL A 11 -8.18 9.47 8.53
CA VAL A 11 -7.89 8.08 8.85
C VAL A 11 -9.12 7.26 8.55
N PHE A 12 -9.11 6.60 7.41
CA PHE A 12 -10.17 5.70 6.99
C PHE A 12 -9.95 4.34 7.63
N SER A 13 -10.80 4.01 8.61
CA SER A 13 -10.77 2.70 9.25
C SER A 13 -11.44 1.66 8.36
N PHE A 14 -10.69 0.65 7.94
CA PHE A 14 -11.11 -0.45 7.11
C PHE A 14 -10.98 -1.78 7.85
N ASP A 15 -12.11 -2.40 8.17
CA ASP A 15 -12.17 -3.69 8.87
C ASP A 15 -12.27 -4.86 7.88
N ALA A 16 -11.23 -5.67 7.82
CA ALA A 16 -11.14 -6.82 6.93
C ALA A 16 -11.75 -8.09 7.52
N ARG A 17 -12.15 -8.09 8.80
CA ARG A 17 -12.78 -9.25 9.46
C ARG A 17 -14.12 -9.61 8.81
N GLY A 18 -14.86 -8.60 8.34
CA GLY A 18 -16.13 -8.77 7.62
C GLY A 18 -15.99 -9.13 6.14
N VAL A 19 -14.80 -8.96 5.55
CA VAL A 19 -14.56 -9.25 4.13
C VAL A 19 -14.11 -10.71 3.98
N ALA A 20 -14.68 -11.45 3.02
CA ALA A 20 -14.27 -12.83 2.77
C ALA A 20 -12.79 -12.89 2.35
N LYS A 21 -12.06 -13.92 2.79
CA LYS A 21 -10.61 -14.09 2.55
C LYS A 21 -10.20 -13.87 1.08
N ARG A 22 -11.02 -14.33 0.13
CA ARG A 22 -10.78 -14.19 -1.31
C ARG A 22 -10.89 -12.75 -1.82
N PHE A 23 -11.67 -11.90 -1.17
CA PHE A 23 -11.92 -10.51 -1.57
C PHE A 23 -11.12 -9.48 -0.79
N ARG A 24 -10.55 -9.83 0.38
CA ARG A 24 -9.72 -8.91 1.19
C ARG A 24 -8.66 -8.25 0.34
N HIS A 25 -8.00 -9.01 -0.52
CA HIS A 25 -6.95 -8.48 -1.39
C HIS A 25 -7.48 -7.36 -2.29
N ALA A 26 -8.48 -7.66 -3.12
CA ALA A 26 -9.07 -6.69 -4.02
C ALA A 26 -9.68 -5.48 -3.28
N ALA A 27 -10.26 -5.70 -2.10
CA ALA A 27 -10.90 -4.64 -1.33
C ALA A 27 -9.89 -3.67 -0.71
N ILE A 28 -8.74 -4.15 -0.21
CA ILE A 28 -7.68 -3.29 0.32
C ILE A 28 -7.02 -2.51 -0.82
N PHE A 29 -6.74 -3.17 -1.94
CA PHE A 29 -6.19 -2.50 -3.12
C PHE A 29 -7.12 -1.41 -3.63
N GLY A 30 -8.41 -1.72 -3.84
CA GLY A 30 -9.38 -0.74 -4.29
C GLY A 30 -9.63 0.37 -3.27
N ALA A 31 -9.55 0.08 -1.96
CA ALA A 31 -9.62 1.10 -0.93
C ALA A 31 -8.43 2.05 -1.04
N LEU A 32 -7.19 1.53 -1.11
CA LEU A 32 -5.97 2.33 -1.27
C LEU A 32 -5.94 3.15 -2.56
N GLU A 33 -6.42 2.61 -3.68
CA GLU A 33 -6.55 3.33 -4.95
C GLU A 33 -7.59 4.46 -4.89
N ALA A 34 -8.48 4.44 -3.90
CA ALA A 34 -9.46 5.49 -3.67
C ALA A 34 -9.00 6.59 -2.70
N LEU A 35 -7.85 6.42 -2.03
CA LEU A 35 -7.27 7.47 -1.18
C LEU A 35 -6.46 8.47 -2.01
N ASP A 36 -6.50 9.73 -1.59
CA ASP A 36 -5.74 10.84 -2.15
C ASP A 36 -4.39 11.04 -1.42
N ASP A 37 -3.56 11.95 -1.93
CA ASP A 37 -2.23 12.21 -1.35
C ASP A 37 -2.33 12.75 0.08
N GLY A 38 -1.58 12.12 1.00
CA GLY A 38 -1.58 12.47 2.41
C GLY A 38 -2.69 11.82 3.24
N GLU A 39 -3.60 11.05 2.64
CA GLU A 39 -4.62 10.33 3.39
C GLU A 39 -4.10 9.01 3.96
N THR A 40 -4.70 8.57 5.07
CA THR A 40 -4.28 7.36 5.79
C THR A 40 -5.43 6.36 5.90
N MET A 41 -5.17 5.10 5.60
CA MET A 41 -6.10 4.00 5.75
C MET A 41 -5.65 3.06 6.87
N ARG A 42 -6.44 2.94 7.93
CA ARG A 42 -6.23 1.98 9.01
C ARG A 42 -6.87 0.65 8.68
N PHE A 43 -6.05 -0.34 8.37
CA PHE A 43 -6.45 -1.70 8.10
C PHE A 43 -6.44 -2.57 9.35
N VAL A 44 -7.57 -3.21 9.67
CA VAL A 44 -7.69 -4.15 10.80
C VAL A 44 -7.99 -5.55 10.27
N ASN A 45 -7.15 -6.53 10.63
CA ASN A 45 -7.33 -7.92 10.23
C ASN A 45 -6.99 -8.90 11.36
N ASP A 46 -7.64 -10.05 11.33
CA ASP A 46 -7.48 -11.10 12.36
C ASP A 46 -6.20 -11.95 12.17
N HIS A 47 -5.63 -11.98 10.96
CA HIS A 47 -4.40 -12.71 10.63
C HIS A 47 -3.44 -11.88 9.78
N ASP A 48 -2.16 -12.23 9.73
CA ASP A 48 -1.17 -11.55 8.90
C ASP A 48 -1.40 -11.79 7.39
N PRO A 49 -1.72 -10.75 6.58
CA PRO A 49 -1.78 -10.87 5.13
C PRO A 49 -0.39 -10.60 4.52
N LEU A 50 0.63 -11.36 4.94
CA LEU A 50 2.00 -11.29 4.41
C LEU A 50 2.11 -11.19 2.87
N PRO A 51 1.39 -12.02 2.08
CA PRO A 51 1.49 -11.94 0.61
C PRO A 51 0.89 -10.64 0.03
N LEU A 52 -0.10 -10.04 0.71
CA LEU A 52 -0.71 -8.79 0.26
C LEU A 52 0.27 -7.63 0.42
N ILE A 53 0.91 -7.52 1.59
CA ILE A 53 1.84 -6.44 1.89
C ILE A 53 3.01 -6.47 0.90
N GLY A 54 3.50 -7.66 0.56
CA GLY A 54 4.51 -7.83 -0.49
C GLY A 54 4.06 -7.31 -1.85
N GLN A 55 2.83 -7.62 -2.30
CA GLN A 55 2.29 -7.10 -3.56
C GLN A 55 2.09 -5.57 -3.53
N LEU A 56 1.70 -5.04 -2.37
CA LEU A 56 1.50 -3.61 -2.15
C LEU A 56 2.82 -2.85 -2.26
N GLN A 57 3.85 -3.34 -1.58
CA GLN A 57 5.21 -2.80 -1.68
C GLN A 57 5.79 -2.95 -3.09
N GLN A 58 5.46 -4.03 -3.81
CA GLN A 58 5.89 -4.21 -5.20
C GLN A 58 5.20 -3.23 -6.17
N ARG A 59 3.92 -2.94 -5.96
CA ARG A 59 3.13 -2.05 -6.84
C ARG A 59 3.32 -0.58 -6.54
N TYR A 60 3.25 -0.21 -5.26
CA TYR A 60 3.25 1.18 -4.81
C TYR A 60 4.62 1.63 -4.30
N GLY A 61 5.49 0.71 -3.88
CA GLY A 61 6.85 1.02 -3.44
C GLY A 61 6.85 2.09 -2.33
N ASN A 62 7.52 3.20 -2.61
CA ASN A 62 7.65 4.35 -1.71
C ASN A 62 6.45 5.30 -1.73
N GLN A 63 5.42 5.03 -2.54
CA GLN A 63 4.19 5.83 -2.60
C GLN A 63 3.25 5.57 -1.43
N VAL A 64 3.41 4.45 -0.72
CA VAL A 64 2.56 4.08 0.41
C VAL A 64 3.45 3.73 1.59
N ALA A 65 3.33 4.49 2.67
CA ALA A 65 3.96 4.18 3.94
C ALA A 65 3.12 3.15 4.69
N VAL A 66 3.76 2.05 5.11
CA VAL A 66 3.13 0.97 5.88
C VAL A 66 3.60 1.07 7.33
N ASN A 67 2.70 1.38 8.24
CA ASN A 67 2.98 1.52 9.66
C ASN A 67 2.20 0.49 10.49
N TYR A 68 2.90 -0.37 11.22
CA TYR A 68 2.25 -1.37 12.07
C TYR A 68 1.90 -0.74 13.43
N VAL A 69 0.61 -0.58 13.70
CA VAL A 69 0.12 -0.01 14.97
C VAL A 69 -0.01 -1.09 16.04
N SER A 70 -0.52 -2.28 15.65
CA SER A 70 -0.68 -3.40 16.56
C SER A 70 -0.52 -4.74 15.84
N ARG A 71 0.05 -5.72 16.52
CA ARG A 71 0.28 -7.08 16.03
C ARG A 71 -0.04 -8.11 17.11
N ASP A 72 -1.30 -8.15 17.52
CA ASP A 72 -1.80 -9.09 18.53
C ASP A 72 -2.34 -10.37 17.85
N ALA A 73 -2.31 -11.49 18.57
CA ALA A 73 -2.74 -12.78 18.06
C ALA A 73 -4.28 -12.81 17.90
N GLY A 74 -4.76 -12.40 16.72
CA GLY A 74 -6.19 -12.21 16.42
C GLY A 74 -6.57 -10.76 16.12
N GLN A 75 -5.65 -9.80 16.26
CA GLN A 75 -5.88 -8.41 15.89
C GLN A 75 -4.60 -7.72 15.43
N ILE A 76 -4.48 -7.58 14.12
CA ILE A 76 -3.40 -6.86 13.46
C ILE A 76 -3.97 -5.57 12.90
N VAL A 77 -3.34 -4.46 13.27
CA VAL A 77 -3.70 -3.10 12.86
C VAL A 77 -2.52 -2.48 12.11
N ILE A 78 -2.75 -2.11 10.87
CA ILE A 78 -1.76 -1.54 9.96
C ILE A 78 -2.32 -0.23 9.41
N ASP A 79 -1.58 0.86 9.55
CA ASP A 79 -1.91 2.14 8.93
C ASP A 79 -1.13 2.27 7.62
N PHE A 80 -1.85 2.51 6.53
CA PHE A 80 -1.32 2.74 5.20
C PHE A 80 -1.49 4.22 4.86
N THR A 81 -0.41 4.97 4.71
CA THR A 81 -0.47 6.40 4.35
C THR A 81 -0.02 6.59 2.92
N VAL A 82 -0.82 7.25 2.09
CA VAL A 82 -0.45 7.57 0.71
C VAL A 82 0.43 8.82 0.71
N GLN A 83 1.61 8.71 0.09
CA GLN A 83 2.61 9.76 -0.05
C GLN A 83 3.10 9.78 -1.50
N LEU A 84 2.22 10.14 -2.43
CA LEU A 84 2.55 10.36 -3.83
C LEU A 84 3.66 11.41 -3.99
N ALA A 85 3.75 12.40 -3.11
CA ALA A 85 4.84 13.40 -3.14
C ALA A 85 6.25 12.80 -2.93
N ALA A 86 6.39 11.64 -2.30
CA ALA A 86 7.70 11.00 -2.03
C ALA A 86 8.33 10.32 -3.27
N GLN A 87 7.60 10.23 -4.38
CA GLN A 87 8.03 9.60 -5.64
C GLN A 87 9.24 10.29 -6.31
N GLY A 88 9.71 11.43 -5.81
CA GLY A 88 10.87 12.14 -6.32
C GLY A 88 12.23 11.58 -5.88
N ALA A 89 12.29 10.63 -4.94
CA ALA A 89 13.55 10.17 -4.36
C ALA A 89 13.82 8.66 -4.58
N ALA A 90 14.44 8.39 -5.73
CA ALA A 90 15.29 7.24 -6.08
C ALA A 90 14.64 5.91 -6.58
N PRO A 91 15.13 5.35 -7.71
CA PRO A 91 14.64 4.13 -8.34
C PRO A 91 15.44 2.88 -7.91
N ALA A 92 14.79 1.71 -7.83
CA ALA A 92 15.51 0.44 -7.70
C ALA A 92 14.79 -0.76 -8.35
N ALA A 93 15.50 -1.37 -9.30
CA ALA A 93 15.42 -2.73 -9.83
C ALA A 93 14.22 -3.11 -10.73
N THR A 94 14.33 -3.09 -12.06
CA THR A 94 15.12 -3.96 -12.98
C THR A 94 14.50 -5.35 -13.18
N GLY A 95 13.94 -5.58 -14.37
CA GLY A 95 13.53 -6.90 -14.84
C GLY A 95 12.95 -6.92 -16.25
N GLY A 96 13.64 -6.33 -17.24
CA GLY A 96 13.23 -6.32 -18.65
C GLY A 96 14.31 -6.88 -19.56
N SER A 97 14.08 -8.08 -20.07
CA SER A 97 14.93 -8.93 -20.92
C SER A 97 15.67 -8.19 -22.05
N CYS A 98 17.00 -8.36 -22.08
CA CYS A 98 17.87 -8.00 -23.21
C CYS A 98 18.56 -9.25 -23.75
N CYS A 99 17.92 -9.98 -24.66
CA CYS A 99 18.60 -10.89 -25.58
C CYS A 99 17.77 -11.05 -26.85
N SER A 100 17.89 -10.07 -27.75
CA SER A 100 17.41 -10.19 -29.13
C SER A 100 18.43 -9.49 -30.02
N GLY A 101 19.57 -10.15 -30.21
CA GLY A 101 20.67 -9.63 -31.00
C GLY A 101 21.55 -10.74 -31.54
N GLY A 102 21.36 -11.08 -32.80
CA GLY A 102 22.24 -11.92 -33.60
C GLY A 102 21.41 -12.82 -34.52
N GLY A 103 21.40 -12.67 -35.83
CA GLY A 103 22.12 -11.81 -36.75
C GLY A 103 21.78 -12.36 -38.14
N CYS A 104 21.26 -11.52 -39.02
CA CYS A 104 21.02 -11.86 -40.41
C CYS A 104 22.35 -11.77 -41.17
N GLY A 105 22.69 -12.79 -41.95
CA GLY A 105 23.85 -12.73 -42.84
C GLY A 105 23.92 -13.90 -43.80
N GLY A 106 23.67 -13.61 -45.08
CA GLY A 106 24.22 -14.32 -46.24
C GLY A 106 23.42 -15.49 -46.78
#